data_AF-A0A3N7D2V8-F1
#
_entry.id   AF-A0A3N7D2V8-F1
#
_cell.length_a   1.000
_cell.length_b   1.000
_cell.length_c   1.000
_cell.angle_alpha   90.00
_cell.angle_beta   90.00
_cell.angle_gamma   90.00
#
_symmetry.space_group_name_H-M   'P 1'
#
loop_
_entity.id
_entity.type
_entity.pdbx_description
1 polymer ?
#
loop_
_entity_poly.entity_id
_entity_poly.type
_entity_poly.pdbx_seq_one_letter_code
_entity_poly.pdbx_strand_id
1 'polypeptide(L)'
;MTISHLSESEIQQYVLDRKNTGSDILAHIHDCERCQTKAAAYNVLFKELKEIPKPAFDFDLSKLVLDQLPVRKPLFPWMATAAACLAIFLISFAIICFTNYLSVAAIGLSAQLLYFLIIPAVFILVIQGLSLLKVHKKQMTAINFN
;
A
#
# COMPACT_ATOMS: atom_id res chain seq x y z
N MET A 1 49.97 -20.85 -9.63
CA MET A 1 49.28 -22.14 -9.84
C MET A 1 48.82 -22.66 -8.48
N THR A 2 47.54 -22.50 -8.16
CA THR A 2 46.94 -23.16 -7.00
C THR A 2 46.64 -24.60 -7.40
N ILE A 3 47.20 -25.56 -6.65
CA ILE A 3 47.17 -27.00 -6.97
C ILE A 3 45.76 -27.59 -6.75
N SER A 4 44.84 -26.84 -6.16
CA SER A 4 43.46 -27.24 -5.89
C SER A 4 42.46 -26.59 -6.85
N HIS A 5 41.52 -27.40 -7.37
CA HIS A 5 40.36 -26.91 -8.11
C HIS A 5 39.32 -26.28 -7.17
N LEU A 6 38.46 -25.42 -7.74
CA LEU A 6 37.30 -24.89 -7.04
C LEU A 6 36.35 -26.01 -6.59
N SER A 7 35.70 -25.78 -5.46
CA SER A 7 34.61 -26.61 -4.97
C SER A 7 33.38 -26.51 -5.88
N GLU A 8 32.51 -27.52 -5.82
CA GLU A 8 31.26 -27.53 -6.58
C GLU A 8 30.37 -26.32 -6.25
N SER A 9 30.29 -25.93 -4.97
CA SER A 9 29.51 -24.76 -4.53
C SER A 9 30.01 -23.45 -5.12
N GLU A 10 31.34 -23.27 -5.24
CA GLU A 10 31.93 -22.06 -5.84
C GLU A 10 31.64 -22.00 -7.34
N ILE A 11 31.72 -23.14 -8.04
CA ILE A 11 31.39 -23.22 -9.47
C ILE A 11 29.89 -22.95 -9.68
N GLN A 12 29.01 -23.49 -8.85
CA GLN A 12 27.56 -23.24 -8.94
C GLN A 12 27.23 -21.76 -8.63
N GLN A 13 27.85 -21.17 -7.61
CA GLN A 13 27.67 -19.76 -7.27
C GLN A 13 28.13 -18.85 -8.41
N TYR A 14 29.26 -19.17 -9.06
CA TYR A 14 29.72 -18.45 -10.25
C TYR A 14 28.67 -18.44 -11.38
N VAL A 15 27.99 -19.56 -11.61
CA VAL A 15 26.97 -19.67 -12.68
C VAL A 15 25.65 -18.98 -12.28
N LEU A 16 25.23 -19.09 -11.01
CA LEU A 16 23.99 -18.51 -10.51
C LEU A 16 24.05 -16.99 -10.35
N ASP A 17 25.16 -16.48 -9.80
CA ASP A 17 25.35 -15.06 -9.50
C ASP A 17 26.79 -14.62 -9.77
N ARG A 18 27.11 -14.52 -11.07
CA ARG A 18 28.43 -14.09 -11.55
C ARG A 18 28.83 -12.68 -11.05
N LYS A 19 27.86 -11.80 -10.76
CA LYS A 19 28.15 -10.42 -10.34
C LYS A 19 28.61 -10.34 -8.89
N ASN A 20 28.17 -11.28 -8.05
CA ASN A 20 28.52 -11.34 -6.64
C ASN A 20 29.57 -12.42 -6.32
N THR A 21 30.27 -12.89 -7.35
CA THR A 21 31.33 -13.90 -7.21
C THR A 21 32.69 -13.21 -7.03
N GLY A 22 33.50 -13.68 -6.09
CA GLY A 22 34.81 -13.10 -5.79
C GLY A 22 35.78 -13.12 -6.98
N SER A 23 36.68 -12.12 -7.05
CA SER A 23 37.67 -11.97 -8.12
C SER A 23 38.55 -13.21 -8.32
N ASP A 24 38.85 -13.93 -7.24
CA ASP A 24 39.77 -15.07 -7.27
C ASP A 24 39.13 -16.29 -7.94
N ILE A 25 37.82 -16.47 -7.78
CA ILE A 25 37.03 -17.52 -8.44
C ILE A 25 36.93 -17.21 -9.94
N LEU A 26 36.71 -15.94 -10.29
CA LEU A 26 36.66 -15.48 -11.69
C LEU A 26 37.99 -15.75 -12.41
N ALA A 27 39.11 -15.39 -11.77
CA ALA A 27 40.44 -15.63 -12.31
C ALA A 27 40.72 -17.13 -12.46
N HIS A 28 40.38 -17.94 -11.45
CA HIS A 28 40.59 -19.39 -11.51
C HIS A 28 39.79 -20.06 -12.63
N ILE A 29 38.52 -19.69 -12.83
CA ILE A 29 37.69 -20.26 -13.90
C ILE A 29 38.20 -19.86 -15.28
N HIS A 30 38.76 -18.66 -15.42
CA HIS A 30 39.37 -18.21 -16.66
C HIS A 30 40.61 -19.03 -17.03
N ASP A 31 41.42 -19.41 -16.04
CA ASP A 31 42.72 -20.05 -16.26
C ASP A 31 42.69 -21.59 -16.10
N CYS A 32 41.56 -22.17 -15.67
CA CYS A 32 41.42 -23.62 -15.44
C CYS A 32 40.34 -24.25 -16.33
N GLU A 33 40.76 -24.96 -17.37
CA GLU A 33 39.89 -25.64 -18.35
C GLU A 33 38.89 -26.62 -17.69
N ARG A 34 39.32 -27.34 -16.63
CA ARG A 34 38.45 -28.27 -15.90
C ARG A 34 37.30 -27.53 -15.21
N CYS A 35 37.59 -26.41 -14.54
CA CYS A 35 36.59 -25.60 -13.85
C CYS A 35 35.67 -24.90 -14.86
N GLN A 36 36.22 -24.45 -16.01
CA GLN A 36 35.45 -23.89 -17.11
C GLN A 36 34.45 -24.90 -17.71
N THR A 37 34.89 -26.14 -17.94
CA THR A 37 34.03 -27.21 -18.46
C THR A 37 32.88 -27.52 -17.50
N LYS A 38 33.15 -27.61 -16.20
CA LYS A 38 32.12 -27.79 -15.17
C LYS A 38 31.15 -26.62 -15.10
N ALA A 39 31.65 -25.39 -15.14
CA ALA A 39 30.80 -24.19 -15.15
C ALA A 39 29.89 -24.16 -16.38
N ALA A 40 30.39 -24.58 -17.56
CA ALA A 40 29.58 -24.70 -18.77
C ALA A 40 28.45 -25.73 -18.61
N ALA A 41 28.72 -26.88 -18.00
CA ALA A 41 27.71 -27.90 -17.72
C ALA A 41 26.59 -27.38 -16.79
N TYR A 42 26.96 -26.70 -15.69
CA TYR A 42 25.98 -26.06 -14.80
C TYR A 42 25.20 -24.95 -15.49
N ASN A 43 25.81 -24.19 -16.40
CA ASN A 43 25.13 -23.13 -17.15
C ASN A 43 24.03 -23.70 -18.04
N VAL A 44 24.28 -24.84 -18.72
CA VAL A 44 23.24 -25.56 -19.46
C VAL A 44 22.12 -25.98 -18.51
N LEU A 45 22.45 -26.60 -17.39
CA LEU A 45 21.47 -27.11 -16.42
C LEU A 45 20.56 -25.99 -15.86
N PHE A 46 21.13 -24.86 -15.48
CA PHE A 46 20.35 -23.71 -14.98
C PHE A 46 19.61 -22.96 -16.07
N LYS A 47 20.06 -23.03 -17.33
CA LYS A 47 19.31 -22.48 -18.46
C LYS A 47 18.02 -23.27 -18.68
N GLU A 48 18.11 -24.60 -18.72
CA GLU A 48 16.93 -25.48 -18.81
C GLU A 48 15.98 -25.26 -17.63
N LEU A 49 16.53 -25.09 -16.41
CA LEU A 49 15.72 -24.81 -15.21
C LEU A 49 14.91 -23.51 -15.29
N LYS A 50 15.42 -22.50 -16.01
CA LYS A 50 14.72 -21.22 -16.24
C LYS A 50 13.62 -21.33 -17.28
N GLU A 51 13.69 -22.33 -18.16
CA GLU A 51 12.68 -22.60 -19.18
C GLU A 51 11.49 -23.41 -18.63
N ILE A 52 11.65 -24.02 -17.45
CA ILE A 52 10.55 -24.65 -16.72
C ILE A 52 9.49 -23.56 -16.40
N PRO A 53 8.21 -23.79 -16.75
CA PRO A 53 7.16 -22.85 -16.43
C PRO A 53 7.14 -22.60 -14.92
N LYS A 54 7.13 -21.32 -14.54
CA LYS A 54 7.08 -20.95 -13.13
C LYS A 54 5.86 -21.62 -12.48
N PRO A 55 6.02 -22.28 -11.32
CA PRO A 55 4.88 -22.84 -10.61
C PRO A 55 3.89 -21.72 -10.32
N ALA A 56 2.69 -21.83 -10.88
CA ALA A 56 1.58 -20.97 -10.54
C ALA A 56 0.86 -21.59 -9.34
N PHE A 57 0.41 -20.75 -8.42
CA PHE A 57 -0.51 -21.21 -7.39
C PHE A 57 -1.89 -21.38 -8.02
N ASP A 58 -2.60 -22.45 -7.67
CA ASP A 58 -3.99 -22.68 -8.10
C ASP A 58 -4.99 -21.72 -7.41
N PHE A 59 -4.47 -20.77 -6.63
CA PHE A 59 -5.24 -19.81 -5.86
C PHE A 59 -4.61 -18.41 -5.95
N ASP A 60 -5.41 -17.40 -5.65
CA ASP A 60 -5.00 -15.99 -5.66
C ASP A 60 -4.11 -15.67 -4.45
N LEU A 61 -2.81 -15.92 -4.60
CA LEU A 61 -1.80 -15.63 -3.58
C LEU A 61 -1.82 -14.15 -3.16
N SER A 62 -2.14 -13.23 -4.07
CA SER A 62 -2.16 -11.80 -3.77
C SER A 62 -3.20 -11.48 -2.69
N LYS A 63 -4.38 -12.10 -2.74
CA LYS A 63 -5.39 -11.93 -1.67
C LYS A 63 -4.89 -12.44 -0.33
N LEU A 64 -4.34 -13.66 -0.29
CA LEU A 64 -3.84 -14.24 0.97
C LEU A 64 -2.70 -13.43 1.57
N VAL A 65 -1.80 -12.88 0.76
CA VAL A 65 -0.68 -12.05 1.25
C VAL A 65 -1.16 -10.68 1.72
N LEU A 66 -2.12 -10.07 1.01
CA LEU A 66 -2.68 -8.78 1.40
C LEU A 66 -3.41 -8.85 2.75
N ASP A 67 -4.11 -9.94 3.02
CA ASP A 67 -4.82 -10.16 4.30
C ASP A 67 -3.86 -10.36 5.49
N GLN A 68 -2.59 -10.72 5.22
CA GLN A 68 -1.55 -10.86 6.24
C GLN A 68 -0.80 -9.54 6.52
N LEU A 69 -1.06 -8.47 5.77
CA LEU A 69 -0.42 -7.19 6.02
C LEU A 69 -0.99 -6.55 7.31
N PRO A 70 -0.12 -6.06 8.21
CA PRO A 70 -0.58 -5.39 9.41
C PRO A 70 -1.39 -4.14 9.03
N VAL A 71 -2.66 -4.11 9.45
CA VAL A 71 -3.52 -2.93 9.26
C VAL A 71 -2.87 -1.74 9.94
N ARG A 72 -2.61 -0.69 9.17
CA ARG A 72 -1.97 0.53 9.66
C ARG A 72 -2.88 1.20 10.68
N LYS A 73 -2.59 1.02 11.97
CA LYS A 73 -3.29 1.74 13.04
C LYS A 73 -2.98 3.23 12.91
N PRO A 74 -3.97 4.13 13.05
CA PRO A 74 -3.71 5.56 13.04
C PRO A 74 -2.77 5.91 14.20
N LEU A 75 -1.68 6.62 13.90
CA LEU A 75 -0.66 7.01 14.89
C LEU A 75 -1.23 7.82 16.05
N PHE A 76 -2.32 8.57 15.83
CA PHE A 76 -2.97 9.40 16.85
C PHE A 76 -4.51 9.35 16.70
N PRO A 77 -5.20 8.37 17.32
CA PRO A 77 -6.66 8.25 17.20
C PRO A 77 -7.41 9.46 17.78
N TRP A 78 -6.81 10.18 18.73
CA TRP A 78 -7.39 11.37 19.36
C TRP A 78 -7.26 12.65 18.52
N MET A 79 -6.45 12.64 17.46
CA MET A 79 -6.19 13.83 16.65
C MET A 79 -7.43 14.21 15.82
N ALA A 80 -8.17 13.20 15.34
CA ALA A 80 -9.44 13.39 14.65
C ALA A 80 -10.50 14.00 15.58
N THR A 81 -10.58 13.54 16.83
CA THR A 81 -11.50 14.10 17.83
C THR A 81 -11.09 15.51 18.25
N ALA A 82 -9.79 15.78 18.41
CA ALA A 82 -9.29 17.12 18.72
C ALA A 82 -9.56 18.12 17.59
N ALA A 83 -9.35 17.71 16.34
CA ALA A 83 -9.66 18.52 15.17
C ALA A 83 -11.17 18.81 15.06
N ALA A 84 -12.03 17.82 15.33
CA ALA A 84 -13.47 18.00 15.36
C ALA A 84 -13.89 18.98 16.47
N CYS A 85 -13.36 18.84 17.69
CA CYS A 85 -13.62 19.77 18.79
C CYS A 85 -13.17 21.20 18.45
N LEU A 86 -11.99 21.37 17.86
CA LEU A 86 -11.48 22.68 17.45
C LEU A 86 -12.38 23.31 16.37
N ALA A 87 -12.81 22.53 15.38
CA ALA A 87 -13.72 23.00 14.34
C ALA A 87 -15.05 23.47 14.93
N ILE A 88 -15.65 22.68 15.82
CA ILE A 88 -16.91 23.03 16.50
C ILE A 88 -16.73 24.31 17.32
N PHE A 89 -15.61 24.43 18.06
CA PHE A 89 -15.32 25.61 18.86
C PHE A 89 -15.20 26.87 17.99
N LEU A 90 -14.42 26.82 16.90
CA LEU A 90 -14.24 27.95 16.00
C LEU A 90 -15.55 28.37 15.32
N ILE A 91 -16.36 27.41 14.88
CA ILE A 91 -17.68 27.68 14.27
C ILE A 91 -18.60 28.32 15.30
N SER A 92 -18.68 27.76 16.51
CA SER A 92 -19.53 28.29 17.58
C SER A 92 -19.11 29.69 18.00
N PHE A 93 -17.80 29.90 18.13
CA PHE A 93 -17.22 31.20 18.45
C PHE A 93 -17.53 32.26 17.38
N ALA A 94 -17.36 31.91 16.10
CA ALA A 94 -17.73 32.80 14.99
C ALA A 94 -19.23 33.14 15.02
N ILE A 95 -20.11 32.14 15.20
CA ILE A 95 -21.55 32.39 15.29
C ILE A 95 -21.87 33.36 16.43
N ILE A 96 -21.30 33.15 17.63
CA ILE A 96 -21.53 34.02 18.80
C ILE A 96 -21.09 35.46 18.52
N CYS A 97 -19.86 35.66 18.02
CA CYS A 97 -19.31 36.98 17.72
C CYS A 97 -20.12 37.73 16.64
N PHE A 98 -20.65 37.01 15.66
CA PHE A 98 -21.37 37.60 14.53
C PHE A 98 -22.89 37.52 14.66
N THR A 99 -23.46 37.08 15.79
CA THR A 99 -24.93 36.95 15.98
C THR A 99 -25.72 38.19 15.61
N ASN A 100 -25.27 39.38 16.05
CA ASN A 100 -25.93 40.65 15.76
C ASN A 100 -25.85 41.04 14.27
N TYR A 101 -24.79 40.65 13.57
CA TYR A 101 -24.66 40.90 12.13
C TYR A 101 -25.42 39.87 11.30
N LEU A 102 -25.44 38.60 11.75
CA LEU A 102 -26.18 37.51 11.12
C LEU A 102 -27.69 37.72 11.21
N SER A 103 -28.21 38.23 12.33
CA SER A 103 -29.65 38.51 12.48
C SER A 103 -30.10 39.65 11.55
N VAL A 104 -29.31 40.71 11.44
CA VAL A 104 -29.58 41.83 10.51
C VAL A 104 -29.44 41.39 9.05
N ALA A 105 -28.42 40.59 8.72
CA ALA A 105 -28.24 40.03 7.39
C ALA A 105 -29.34 39.04 7.00
N ALA A 106 -29.85 38.25 7.96
CA ALA A 106 -30.96 37.32 7.73
C ALA A 106 -32.29 38.02 7.49
N ILE A 107 -32.53 39.17 8.13
CA ILE A 107 -33.71 40.01 7.87
C ILE A 107 -33.55 40.79 6.55
N GLY A 108 -32.33 41.17 6.19
CA GLY A 108 -32.03 41.88 4.94
C GLY A 108 -31.97 41.00 3.69
N LEU A 109 -31.83 39.68 3.83
CA LEU A 109 -31.88 38.75 2.71
C LEU A 109 -33.32 38.50 2.26
N SER A 110 -33.57 38.60 0.96
CA SER A 110 -34.86 38.20 0.40
C SER A 110 -35.10 36.71 0.63
N ALA A 111 -36.33 36.33 0.98
CA ALA A 111 -36.70 34.93 1.25
C ALA A 111 -36.27 33.96 0.13
N GLN A 112 -36.22 34.45 -1.12
CA GLN A 112 -35.80 33.68 -2.30
C GLN A 112 -34.33 33.24 -2.25
N LEU A 113 -33.41 34.11 -1.81
CA LEU A 113 -31.99 33.77 -1.69
C LEU A 113 -31.75 32.75 -0.56
N LEU A 114 -32.54 32.86 0.51
CA LEU A 114 -32.46 31.94 1.64
C LEU A 114 -32.91 30.52 1.24
N TYR A 115 -33.98 30.39 0.44
CA TYR A 115 -34.36 29.10 -0.13
C TYR A 115 -33.27 28.54 -1.07
N PHE A 116 -32.65 29.38 -1.89
CA PHE A 116 -31.55 28.98 -2.76
C PHE A 116 -30.32 28.45 -2.00
N LEU A 117 -30.08 28.92 -0.78
CA LEU A 117 -28.98 28.45 0.07
C LEU A 117 -29.34 27.16 0.82
N ILE A 118 -30.54 27.08 1.39
CA ILE A 118 -30.95 25.97 2.26
C ILE A 118 -31.17 24.69 1.46
N ILE A 119 -31.82 24.77 0.29
CA ILE A 119 -32.14 23.58 -0.53
C ILE A 119 -30.89 22.76 -0.87
N PRO A 120 -29.80 23.32 -1.44
CA PRO A 120 -28.61 22.56 -1.75
C PRO A 120 -27.88 22.07 -0.49
N ALA A 121 -27.89 22.85 0.60
CA ALA A 121 -27.29 22.41 1.86
C ALA A 121 -27.97 21.16 2.43
N VAL A 122 -29.30 21.14 2.43
CA VAL A 122 -30.09 19.97 2.84
C VAL A 122 -29.85 18.79 1.91
N PHE A 123 -29.80 19.02 0.59
CA PHE A 123 -29.53 17.97 -0.38
C PHE A 123 -28.16 17.30 -0.18
N ILE A 124 -27.11 18.11 0.06
CA ILE A 124 -25.76 17.61 0.37
C ILE A 124 -25.77 16.78 1.66
N LEU A 125 -26.45 17.25 2.71
CA LEU A 125 -26.57 16.51 3.97
C LEU A 125 -27.27 15.16 3.80
N VAL A 126 -28.33 15.10 2.99
CA VAL A 126 -29.03 13.84 2.69
C VAL A 126 -28.10 12.86 1.97
N ILE A 127 -27.35 13.31 0.96
CA ILE A 127 -26.40 12.45 0.24
C ILE A 127 -25.31 11.93 1.19
N GLN A 128 -24.74 12.81 2.02
CA GLN A 128 -23.72 12.44 3.00
C GLN A 128 -24.26 11.48 4.05
N GLY A 129 -25.48 11.69 4.55
CA GLY A 129 -26.13 10.77 5.49
C GLY A 129 -26.36 9.38 4.88
N LEU A 130 -26.83 9.32 3.64
CA LEU A 130 -27.04 8.05 2.94
C LEU A 130 -25.72 7.31 2.68
N SER A 131 -24.63 8.02 2.37
CA SER A 131 -23.32 7.40 2.16
C SER A 131 -22.77 6.83 3.47
N LEU A 132 -22.92 7.55 4.59
CA LEU A 132 -22.52 7.08 5.91
C LEU A 132 -23.29 5.83 6.34
N LEU A 133 -24.61 5.81 6.13
CA LEU A 133 -25.46 4.65 6.42
C LEU A 133 -25.06 3.43 5.58
N LYS A 134 -24.73 3.61 4.30
CA LYS A 134 -24.23 2.52 3.44
C LYS A 134 -22.92 1.95 3.96
N VAL A 135 -21.99 2.80 4.39
CA VAL A 135 -20.70 2.36 4.95
C VAL A 135 -20.92 1.58 6.26
N HIS A 136 -21.76 2.09 7.16
CA HIS A 136 -22.06 1.43 8.42
C HIS A 136 -22.73 0.06 8.20
N LYS A 137 -23.67 -0.04 7.23
CA LYS A 137 -24.30 -1.33 6.89
C LYS A 137 -23.27 -2.35 6.38
N LYS A 138 -22.31 -1.94 5.55
CA LYS A 138 -21.24 -2.83 5.06
C LYS A 138 -20.34 -3.33 6.21
N GLN A 139 -20.01 -2.45 7.16
CA GLN A 139 -19.21 -2.82 8.34
C GLN A 139 -19.96 -3.83 9.22
N MET A 140 -21.26 -3.63 9.46
CA MET A 140 -22.08 -4.58 10.22
C MET A 140 -22.21 -5.94 9.54
N THR A 141 -22.34 -5.98 8.21
CA THR A 141 -22.37 -7.26 7.47
C THR A 141 -21.03 -7.99 7.56
N ALA A 142 -19.89 -7.29 7.51
CA ALA A 142 -18.57 -7.91 7.63
C ALA A 142 -18.30 -8.53 9.01
N ILE A 143 -18.91 -8.00 10.08
CA ILE A 143 -18.75 -8.52 11.45
C ILE A 143 -19.62 -9.77 11.69
N ASN A 144 -20.75 -9.92 10.99
CA ASN A 144 -21.66 -11.07 11.11
C ASN A 144 -21.21 -12.33 10.34
N PHE A 145 -20.07 -12.30 9.63
CA PHE A 145 -19.51 -13.44 8.90
C PHE A 145 -18.33 -14.11 9.62
N ASN A 146 -18.14 -13.84 10.92
CA ASN A 146 -17.18 -14.50 11.80
C ASN A 146 -17.91 -15.13 13.00
#